data_AF-A0A3D3WYY6-F1
#
_entry.id   AF-A0A3D3WYY6-F1
#
_cell.length_a   1.000
_cell.length_b   1.000
_cell.length_c   1.000
_cell.angle_alpha   90.00
_cell.angle_beta   90.00
_cell.angle_gamma   90.00
#
_symmetry.space_group_name_H-M   'P 1'
#
loop_
_entity.id
_entity.type
_entity.pdbx_description
1 polymer ?
#
loop_
_entity_poly.entity_id
_entity_poly.type
_entity_poly.pdbx_seq_one_letter_code
_entity_poly.pdbx_strand_id
1 'polypeptide(L)'
;MKAVFGLGNPGLKYALTRHNVGFQVIDLYRKVHRLKAKGRITCSSLIYRTEDLFLVKPMTYINASGEAVKAVLESYKIPVDNALVIYDDLDFPLGRMRVLPGGGAGTHKGMRSILSAVGSEEIPRLRIGIGAKHREQDAVSYVLDRFAPREWEKLFPLLKRAVDVIEAFRSSEIDVVMTCFNRRDRQVATERNTGTLKNL
;
A
#
# COMPACT_ATOMS: atom_id res chain seq x y z
N MET A 1 3.14 10.43 16.87
CA MET A 1 3.00 8.97 16.63
C MET A 1 2.27 8.80 15.32
N LYS A 2 2.85 8.06 14.37
CA LYS A 2 2.24 7.80 13.05
C LYS A 2 1.73 6.37 12.95
N ALA A 3 0.85 6.11 11.98
CA ALA A 3 0.39 4.76 11.67
C ALA A 3 0.53 4.45 10.18
N VAL A 4 0.97 3.23 9.87
CA VAL A 4 1.02 2.70 8.51
C VAL A 4 0.14 1.47 8.46
N PHE A 5 -0.84 1.50 7.56
CA PHE A 5 -1.81 0.44 7.33
C PHE A 5 -1.46 -0.28 6.03
N GLY A 6 -1.00 -1.52 6.13
CA GLY A 6 -0.87 -2.39 4.96
C GLY A 6 -2.20 -3.09 4.72
N LEU A 7 -2.81 -2.94 3.54
CA LEU A 7 -4.05 -3.64 3.20
C LEU A 7 -3.80 -5.06 2.69
N GLY A 8 -4.79 -5.91 2.89
CA GLY A 8 -4.78 -7.33 2.52
C GLY A 8 -5.94 -8.08 3.15
N ASN A 9 -6.13 -9.33 2.75
CA ASN A 9 -7.07 -10.25 3.36
C ASN A 9 -6.36 -11.19 4.36
N PRO A 10 -6.97 -11.48 5.53
CA PRO A 10 -6.44 -12.42 6.51
C PRO A 10 -6.61 -13.88 6.06
N GLY A 11 -5.65 -14.72 6.43
CA GLY A 11 -5.68 -16.17 6.18
C GLY A 11 -4.64 -16.65 5.17
N LEU A 12 -4.18 -17.89 5.34
CA LEU A 12 -3.06 -18.45 4.58
C LEU A 12 -3.28 -18.48 3.06
N LYS A 13 -4.53 -18.66 2.62
CA LYS A 13 -4.90 -18.67 1.20
C LYS A 13 -4.58 -17.33 0.49
N TYR A 14 -4.55 -16.22 1.21
CA TYR A 14 -4.29 -14.89 0.65
C TYR A 14 -2.86 -14.40 0.83
N ALA A 15 -2.02 -15.08 1.62
CA ALA A 15 -0.74 -14.53 2.09
C ALA A 15 0.19 -14.04 0.96
N LEU A 16 0.16 -14.70 -0.21
CA LEU A 16 1.03 -14.41 -1.34
C LEU A 16 0.28 -13.85 -2.56
N THR A 17 -0.95 -13.37 -2.38
CA THR A 17 -1.75 -12.81 -3.47
C THR A 17 -1.38 -11.37 -3.74
N ARG A 18 -1.75 -10.85 -4.93
CA ARG A 18 -1.50 -9.45 -5.30
C ARG A 18 -2.20 -8.49 -4.34
N HIS A 19 -3.41 -8.85 -3.90
CA HIS A 19 -4.22 -8.04 -2.97
C HIS A 19 -3.63 -7.92 -1.57
N ASN A 20 -2.62 -8.73 -1.25
CA ASN A 20 -1.95 -8.73 0.05
C ASN A 20 -0.61 -7.99 0.02
N VAL A 21 -0.31 -7.22 -1.04
CA VAL A 21 0.96 -6.50 -1.15
C VAL A 21 1.19 -5.53 0.01
N GLY A 22 0.13 -4.88 0.52
CA GLY A 22 0.23 -4.01 1.70
C GLY A 22 0.71 -4.78 2.94
N PHE A 23 0.17 -5.97 3.20
CA PHE A 23 0.66 -6.86 4.27
C PHE A 23 2.11 -7.27 4.06
N GLN A 24 2.49 -7.57 2.82
CA GLN A 24 3.85 -7.98 2.47
C GLN A 24 4.86 -6.86 2.73
N VAL A 25 4.50 -5.60 2.46
CA VAL A 25 5.35 -4.44 2.80
C VAL A 25 5.54 -4.33 4.31
N ILE A 26 4.48 -4.49 5.11
CA ILE A 26 4.59 -4.48 6.59
C ILE A 26 5.52 -5.61 7.08
N ASP A 27 5.39 -6.82 6.54
CA ASP A 27 6.26 -7.94 6.91
C ASP A 27 7.71 -7.70 6.51
N LEU A 28 7.94 -7.14 5.32
CA LEU A 28 9.28 -6.81 4.84
C LEU A 28 9.93 -5.74 5.73
N TYR A 29 9.19 -4.68 6.10
CA TYR A 29 9.66 -3.66 7.03
C TYR A 29 10.11 -4.29 8.35
N ARG A 30 9.26 -5.15 8.94
CA ARG A 30 9.60 -5.85 10.19
C ARG A 30 10.85 -6.71 10.07
N LYS A 31 11.02 -7.40 8.94
CA LYS A 31 12.19 -8.24 8.65
C LYS A 31 13.46 -7.41 8.51
N VAL A 32 13.42 -6.34 7.72
CA VAL A 32 14.57 -5.44 7.47
C VAL A 32 15.02 -4.78 8.76
N HIS A 33 14.09 -4.25 9.55
CA HIS A 33 14.39 -3.55 10.81
C HIS A 33 14.52 -4.50 12.01
N ARG A 34 14.49 -5.83 11.79
CA ARG A 34 14.60 -6.87 12.83
C ARG A 34 13.69 -6.61 14.04
N LEU A 35 12.46 -6.17 13.77
CA LEU A 35 11.51 -5.80 14.82
C LEU A 35 11.13 -7.02 15.65
N LYS A 36 11.59 -7.05 16.90
CA LYS A 36 11.33 -8.14 17.86
C LYS A 36 9.97 -8.00 18.57
N ALA A 37 9.33 -6.84 18.48
CA ALA A 37 8.04 -6.59 19.11
C ALA A 37 7.00 -7.61 18.62
N LYS A 38 6.34 -8.29 19.57
CA LYS A 38 5.22 -9.16 19.27
C LYS A 38 4.04 -8.33 18.76
N GLY A 39 3.30 -8.89 17.80
CA GLY A 39 2.08 -8.24 17.32
C GLY A 39 0.99 -8.32 18.39
N ARG A 40 0.34 -7.20 18.65
CA ARG A 40 -0.87 -7.13 19.47
C ARG A 40 -2.08 -7.33 18.57
N ILE A 41 -2.88 -8.34 18.87
CA ILE A 41 -4.16 -8.55 18.21
C ILE A 41 -5.22 -7.72 18.93
N THR A 42 -6.05 -7.01 18.17
CA THR A 42 -7.28 -6.37 18.61
C THR A 42 -8.46 -7.05 17.94
N CYS A 43 -9.69 -6.60 18.21
CA CYS A 43 -10.89 -7.17 17.57
C CYS A 43 -10.85 -7.11 16.04
N SER A 44 -10.14 -6.13 15.46
CA SER A 44 -10.16 -5.86 14.02
C SER A 44 -8.77 -5.72 13.38
N SER A 45 -7.67 -5.81 14.13
CA SER A 45 -6.32 -5.52 13.62
C SER A 45 -5.22 -6.32 14.31
N LEU A 46 -4.13 -6.55 13.57
CA LEU A 46 -2.85 -6.97 14.10
C LEU A 46 -1.89 -5.78 14.04
N ILE A 47 -1.40 -5.36 15.21
CA ILE A 47 -0.64 -4.12 15.37
C ILE A 47 0.76 -4.43 15.89
N TYR A 48 1.78 -3.97 15.18
CA TYR A 48 3.16 -3.94 15.67
C TYR A 48 3.51 -2.51 16.03
N ARG A 49 3.90 -2.30 17.29
CA ARG A 49 4.25 -0.98 17.81
C ARG A 49 5.78 -0.84 17.87
N THR A 50 6.26 0.30 17.41
CA THR A 50 7.60 0.82 17.68
C THR A 50 7.48 2.06 18.59
N GLU A 51 8.57 2.78 18.83
CA GLU A 51 8.57 3.97 19.70
C GLU A 51 7.61 5.07 19.22
N ASP A 52 7.55 5.30 17.91
CA ASP A 52 6.92 6.44 17.25
C ASP A 52 6.05 6.06 16.04
N LEU A 53 6.00 4.76 15.68
CA LEU A 53 5.24 4.23 14.56
C LEU A 53 4.42 2.99 14.93
N PHE A 54 3.16 2.95 14.49
CA PHE A 54 2.34 1.74 14.41
C PHE A 54 2.36 1.15 13.00
N LEU A 55 2.62 -0.14 12.90
CA LEU A 55 2.46 -0.93 11.69
C LEU A 55 1.23 -1.82 11.85
N VAL A 56 0.23 -1.62 11.01
CA VAL A 56 -1.10 -2.19 11.20
C VAL A 56 -1.47 -3.04 10.00
N LYS A 57 -1.95 -4.24 10.29
CA LYS A 57 -2.64 -5.10 9.34
C LYS A 57 -4.10 -5.25 9.78
N PRO A 58 -5.06 -4.65 9.07
CA PRO A 58 -6.47 -4.95 9.26
C PRO A 58 -6.72 -6.47 9.23
N MET A 59 -7.44 -7.01 10.19
CA MET A 59 -7.79 -8.44 10.25
C MET A 59 -9.25 -8.69 9.81
N THR A 60 -9.87 -7.68 9.19
CA THR A 60 -11.14 -7.79 8.48
C THR A 60 -10.91 -8.25 7.03
N TYR A 61 -11.97 -8.61 6.31
CA TYR A 61 -11.86 -8.69 4.84
C TYR A 61 -11.63 -7.30 4.26
N ILE A 62 -10.96 -7.25 3.11
CA ILE A 62 -10.45 -6.00 2.57
C ILE A 62 -11.55 -4.96 2.33
N ASN A 63 -12.75 -5.37 1.93
CA ASN A 63 -13.92 -4.49 1.75
C ASN A 63 -14.48 -3.89 3.05
N ALA A 64 -14.02 -4.37 4.22
CA ALA A 64 -14.32 -3.87 5.55
C ALA A 64 -13.06 -3.31 6.24
N SER A 65 -12.01 -2.95 5.49
CA SER A 65 -10.77 -2.39 6.06
C SER A 65 -11.01 -1.06 6.79
N GLY A 66 -12.03 -0.29 6.42
CA GLY A 66 -12.35 0.98 7.05
C GLY A 66 -12.71 0.86 8.54
N GLU A 67 -13.39 -0.23 8.94
CA GLU A 67 -13.72 -0.50 10.34
C GLU A 67 -12.43 -0.64 11.18
N ALA A 68 -11.46 -1.39 10.67
CA ALA A 68 -10.18 -1.61 11.33
C ALA A 68 -9.34 -0.34 11.40
N VAL A 69 -9.24 0.39 10.28
CA VAL A 69 -8.47 1.65 10.21
C VAL A 69 -9.05 2.68 11.17
N LYS A 70 -10.37 2.92 11.10
CA LYS A 70 -11.05 3.87 11.99
C LYS A 70 -10.84 3.52 13.46
N ALA A 71 -11.06 2.26 13.83
CA ALA A 71 -10.90 1.81 15.21
C ALA A 71 -9.48 2.07 15.75
N VAL A 72 -8.44 1.89 14.93
CA VAL A 72 -7.06 2.16 15.33
C VAL A 72 -6.79 3.67 15.45
N LEU A 73 -7.23 4.47 14.47
CA LEU A 73 -7.06 5.93 14.52
C LEU A 73 -7.70 6.52 15.78
N GLU A 74 -8.93 6.12 16.10
CA GLU A 74 -9.67 6.59 17.28
C GLU A 74 -9.03 6.10 18.58
N SER A 75 -8.73 4.80 18.68
CA SER A 75 -8.18 4.20 19.92
C SER A 75 -6.84 4.80 20.33
N TYR A 76 -6.01 5.17 19.34
CA TYR A 76 -4.68 5.74 19.57
C TYR A 76 -4.61 7.25 19.34
N LYS A 77 -5.74 7.90 19.04
CA LYS A 77 -5.85 9.33 18.75
C LYS A 77 -4.85 9.79 17.69
N ILE A 78 -4.75 9.04 16.60
CA ILE A 78 -3.84 9.31 15.48
C ILE A 78 -4.59 10.17 14.46
N PRO A 79 -4.12 11.41 14.20
CA PRO A 79 -4.67 12.24 13.13
C PRO A 79 -4.56 11.58 11.75
N VAL A 80 -5.47 11.91 10.83
CA VAL A 80 -5.54 11.26 9.50
C VAL A 80 -4.29 11.55 8.64
N ASP A 81 -3.73 12.75 8.74
CA ASP A 81 -2.47 13.16 8.08
C ASP A 81 -1.25 12.36 8.59
N ASN A 82 -1.34 11.82 9.81
CA ASN A 82 -0.36 10.92 10.42
C ASN A 82 -0.61 9.44 10.11
N ALA A 83 -1.52 9.13 9.18
CA ALA A 83 -1.80 7.79 8.68
C ALA A 83 -1.32 7.61 7.23
N LEU A 84 -0.70 6.47 6.93
CA LEU A 84 -0.32 6.09 5.56
C LEU A 84 -0.95 4.73 5.21
N VAL A 85 -1.72 4.66 4.13
CA VAL A 85 -2.32 3.41 3.65
C VAL A 85 -1.53 2.84 2.46
N ILE A 86 -1.13 1.57 2.52
CA ILE A 86 -0.37 0.87 1.48
C ILE A 86 -1.24 -0.23 0.88
N TYR A 87 -1.44 -0.20 -0.44
CA TYR A 87 -2.34 -1.13 -1.13
C TYR A 87 -1.95 -1.37 -2.59
N ASP A 88 -2.48 -2.44 -3.19
CA ASP A 88 -2.30 -2.77 -4.60
C ASP A 88 -3.20 -1.94 -5.50
N ASP A 89 -2.69 -1.63 -6.68
CA ASP A 89 -3.41 -0.82 -7.65
C ASP A 89 -3.38 -1.45 -9.04
N LEU A 90 -4.56 -1.85 -9.51
CA LEU A 90 -4.77 -2.50 -10.80
C LEU A 90 -4.47 -1.58 -11.98
N ASP A 91 -4.83 -0.30 -11.84
CA ASP A 91 -4.70 0.71 -12.88
C ASP A 91 -3.26 1.24 -12.97
N PHE A 92 -2.42 0.91 -11.98
CA PHE A 92 -1.04 1.34 -11.91
C PHE A 92 -0.06 0.26 -12.41
N PRO A 93 0.89 0.59 -13.32
CA PRO A 93 1.77 -0.40 -13.93
C PRO A 93 2.59 -1.21 -12.92
N LEU A 94 2.72 -2.52 -13.18
CA LEU A 94 3.60 -3.39 -12.41
C LEU A 94 5.02 -2.82 -12.32
N GLY A 95 5.57 -2.80 -11.10
CA GLY A 95 6.93 -2.31 -10.84
C GLY A 95 7.00 -0.79 -10.63
N ARG A 96 5.86 -0.10 -10.51
CA ARG A 96 5.79 1.32 -10.13
C ARG A 96 5.08 1.49 -8.79
N MET A 97 5.44 2.55 -8.07
CA MET A 97 4.72 2.96 -6.86
C MET A 97 4.54 4.47 -6.82
N ARG A 98 3.44 4.94 -6.22
CA ARG A 98 3.19 6.38 -6.10
C ARG A 98 2.65 6.74 -4.73
N VAL A 99 3.27 7.74 -4.11
CA VAL A 99 2.80 8.35 -2.87
C VAL A 99 1.84 9.48 -3.23
N LEU A 100 0.69 9.54 -2.56
CA LEU A 100 -0.33 10.58 -2.71
C LEU A 100 -0.75 11.09 -1.32
N PRO A 101 -1.11 12.38 -1.19
CA PRO A 101 -1.57 12.94 0.08
C PRO A 101 -3.05 12.61 0.34
N GLY A 102 -3.80 12.24 -0.71
CA GLY A 102 -5.23 11.98 -0.64
C GLY A 102 -5.82 11.61 -2.00
N GLY A 103 -7.14 11.66 -2.10
CA GLY A 103 -7.93 11.45 -3.32
C GLY A 103 -8.93 10.29 -3.22
N GLY A 104 -9.64 10.02 -4.32
CA GLY A 104 -10.65 8.97 -4.39
C GLY A 104 -10.10 7.54 -4.28
N ALA A 105 -10.99 6.58 -4.05
CA ALA A 105 -10.65 5.16 -3.87
C ALA A 105 -10.32 4.43 -5.18
N GLY A 106 -10.71 4.99 -6.33
CA GLY A 106 -10.68 4.28 -7.61
C GLY A 106 -11.49 2.98 -7.55
N THR A 107 -10.92 1.91 -8.11
CA THR A 107 -11.51 0.57 -8.13
C THR A 107 -11.25 -0.25 -6.85
N HIS A 108 -10.39 0.24 -5.94
CA HIS A 108 -9.93 -0.53 -4.78
C HIS A 108 -10.96 -0.53 -3.63
N LYS A 109 -11.60 -1.68 -3.40
CA LYS A 109 -12.66 -1.86 -2.39
C LYS A 109 -12.21 -1.53 -0.96
N GLY A 110 -10.96 -1.82 -0.61
CA GLY A 110 -10.44 -1.48 0.72
C GLY A 110 -10.25 0.01 0.93
N MET A 111 -9.84 0.75 -0.11
CA MET A 111 -9.74 2.21 -0.01
C MET A 111 -11.13 2.80 0.09
N ARG A 112 -12.11 2.31 -0.69
CA ARG A 112 -13.51 2.76 -0.59
C ARG A 112 -14.06 2.62 0.83
N SER A 113 -13.80 1.46 1.45
CA SER A 113 -14.16 1.21 2.85
C SER A 113 -13.53 2.22 3.81
N ILE A 114 -12.24 2.50 3.65
CA ILE A 114 -11.50 3.45 4.50
C ILE A 114 -12.02 4.86 4.36
N LEU A 115 -12.15 5.37 3.13
CA LEU A 115 -12.63 6.74 2.90
C LEU A 115 -14.05 6.92 3.46
N SER A 116 -14.91 5.91 3.30
CA SER A 116 -16.26 5.92 3.86
C SER A 116 -16.29 5.90 5.39
N ALA A 117 -15.42 5.13 6.04
CA ALA A 117 -15.40 5.01 7.50
C ALA A 117 -14.76 6.23 8.18
N VAL A 118 -13.67 6.74 7.59
CA VAL A 118 -12.93 7.92 8.07
C VAL A 118 -13.68 9.21 7.74
N GLY A 119 -14.46 9.24 6.66
CA GLY A 119 -15.21 10.43 6.23
C GLY A 119 -14.35 11.50 5.56
N SER A 120 -13.17 11.14 5.04
CA SER A 120 -12.26 12.06 4.37
C SER A 120 -11.50 11.36 3.24
N GLU A 121 -11.24 12.09 2.16
CA GLU A 121 -10.32 11.68 1.09
C GLU A 121 -8.86 12.06 1.37
N GLU A 122 -8.59 12.82 2.42
CA GLU A 122 -7.28 13.38 2.76
C GLU A 122 -6.45 12.42 3.61
N ILE A 123 -6.48 11.14 3.28
CA ILE A 123 -5.62 10.12 3.89
C ILE A 123 -4.43 9.81 2.98
N PRO A 124 -3.19 10.04 3.45
CA PRO A 124 -1.99 9.68 2.71
C PRO A 124 -1.95 8.20 2.34
N ARG A 125 -1.42 7.91 1.15
CA ARG A 125 -1.37 6.55 0.63
C ARG A 125 -0.21 6.27 -0.29
N LEU A 126 0.24 5.02 -0.28
CA LEU A 126 1.21 4.46 -1.20
C LEU A 126 0.51 3.41 -2.09
N ARG A 127 0.38 3.74 -3.37
CA ARG A 127 -0.13 2.84 -4.41
C ARG A 127 1.00 1.95 -4.90
N ILE A 128 0.81 0.64 -4.88
CA ILE A 128 1.73 -0.34 -5.47
C ILE A 128 1.11 -0.89 -6.75
N GLY A 129 1.71 -0.61 -7.89
CA GLY A 129 1.19 -1.05 -9.18
C GLY A 129 1.33 -2.56 -9.36
N ILE A 130 0.21 -3.21 -9.64
CA ILE A 130 0.15 -4.64 -9.96
C ILE A 130 -0.20 -4.90 -11.43
N GLY A 131 -0.56 -3.84 -12.17
CA GLY A 131 -0.73 -3.79 -13.62
C GLY A 131 -1.73 -4.81 -14.18
N ALA A 132 -2.93 -4.37 -14.53
CA ALA A 132 -3.87 -5.21 -15.27
C ALA A 132 -3.48 -5.28 -16.76
N LYS A 133 -2.72 -6.30 -17.18
CA LYS A 133 -2.63 -6.63 -18.62
C LYS A 133 -3.95 -7.30 -19.04
N HIS A 134 -4.82 -6.56 -19.71
CA HIS A 134 -5.91 -7.08 -20.55
C HIS A 134 -7.02 -7.92 -19.88
N ARG A 135 -7.36 -7.69 -18.61
CA ARG A 135 -8.39 -8.49 -17.91
C ARG A 135 -9.37 -7.65 -17.09
N GLU A 136 -10.17 -6.80 -17.76
CA GLU A 136 -11.33 -6.19 -17.10
C GLU A 136 -12.36 -7.25 -16.68
N GLN A 137 -12.45 -8.36 -17.42
CA GLN A 137 -13.44 -9.42 -17.18
C GLN A 137 -13.17 -10.27 -15.92
N ASP A 138 -12.01 -10.15 -15.26
CA ASP A 138 -11.75 -10.89 -14.02
C ASP A 138 -10.77 -10.19 -13.07
N ALA A 139 -11.03 -8.92 -12.79
CA ALA A 139 -10.22 -8.13 -11.85
C ALA A 139 -10.16 -8.78 -10.44
N VAL A 140 -11.25 -9.44 -10.01
CA VAL A 140 -11.33 -10.10 -8.69
C VAL A 140 -10.39 -11.29 -8.62
N SER A 141 -10.43 -12.21 -9.59
CA SER A 141 -9.51 -13.36 -9.59
C SER A 141 -8.06 -12.89 -9.70
N TYR A 142 -7.78 -11.89 -10.54
CA TYR A 142 -6.42 -11.38 -10.74
C TYR A 142 -5.79 -10.85 -9.44
N VAL A 143 -6.52 -10.08 -8.63
CA VAL A 143 -5.98 -9.59 -7.35
C VAL A 143 -5.83 -10.72 -6.32
N LEU A 144 -6.68 -11.74 -6.40
CA LEU A 144 -6.62 -12.91 -5.52
C LEU A 144 -5.62 -13.98 -5.96
N ASP A 145 -5.05 -13.85 -7.15
CA ASP A 145 -3.96 -14.70 -7.62
C ASP A 145 -2.60 -14.28 -7.06
N ARG A 146 -1.63 -15.19 -7.14
CA ARG A 146 -0.23 -14.94 -6.78
C ARG A 146 0.53 -14.26 -7.92
N PHE A 147 1.52 -13.45 -7.58
CA PHE A 147 2.51 -12.98 -8.55
C PHE A 147 3.29 -14.15 -9.14
N ALA A 148 3.46 -14.15 -10.46
CA ALA A 148 4.33 -15.09 -11.16
C ALA A 148 5.80 -14.82 -10.80
N PRO A 149 6.71 -15.82 -10.90
CA PRO A 149 8.12 -15.65 -10.55
C PRO A 149 8.80 -14.44 -11.23
N ARG A 150 8.51 -14.18 -12.51
CA ARG A 150 9.06 -13.03 -13.25
C ARG A 150 8.51 -11.68 -12.77
N GLU A 151 7.32 -11.64 -12.20
CA GLU A 151 6.75 -10.41 -11.62
C GLU A 151 7.48 -10.05 -10.32
N TRP A 152 7.91 -11.05 -9.55
CA TRP A 152 8.69 -10.85 -8.32
C TRP A 152 10.03 -10.16 -8.57
N GLU A 153 10.67 -10.38 -9.72
CA GLU A 153 11.92 -9.68 -10.09
C GLU A 153 11.74 -8.15 -10.12
N LYS A 154 10.57 -7.69 -10.56
CA LYS A 154 10.22 -6.25 -10.58
C LYS A 154 9.65 -5.79 -9.25
N LEU A 155 8.85 -6.64 -8.60
CA LEU A 155 8.14 -6.28 -7.39
C LEU A 155 9.08 -6.19 -6.19
N PHE A 156 10.04 -7.11 -6.03
CA PHE A 156 10.86 -7.15 -4.82
C PHE A 156 11.71 -5.88 -4.60
N PRO A 157 12.39 -5.30 -5.62
CA PRO A 157 13.02 -3.98 -5.49
C PRO A 157 12.02 -2.86 -5.14
N LEU A 158 10.80 -2.94 -5.67
CA LEU A 158 9.75 -1.98 -5.37
C LEU A 158 9.28 -2.07 -3.91
N LEU A 159 9.11 -3.28 -3.37
CA LEU A 159 8.74 -3.47 -1.96
C LEU A 159 9.83 -2.95 -1.00
N LYS A 160 11.12 -3.08 -1.37
CA LYS A 160 12.21 -2.45 -0.61
C LYS A 160 12.08 -0.92 -0.62
N ARG A 161 11.81 -0.32 -1.79
CA ARG A 161 11.52 1.12 -1.85
C ARG A 161 10.27 1.51 -1.04
N ALA A 162 9.25 0.65 -0.96
CA ALA A 162 8.08 0.89 -0.12
C ALA A 162 8.42 0.86 1.38
N VAL A 163 9.38 0.04 1.80
CA VAL A 163 9.95 0.08 3.16
C VAL A 163 10.65 1.41 3.41
N ASP A 164 11.43 1.91 2.45
CA ASP A 164 12.08 3.23 2.56
C ASP A 164 11.05 4.37 2.66
N VAL A 165 9.90 4.25 1.98
CA VAL A 165 8.78 5.21 2.10
C VAL A 165 8.24 5.24 3.53
N ILE A 166 8.09 4.07 4.18
CA ILE A 166 7.63 3.99 5.57
C ILE A 166 8.63 4.70 6.49
N GLU A 167 9.94 4.46 6.30
CA GLU A 167 10.98 5.09 7.11
C GLU A 167 11.02 6.62 6.93
N ALA A 168 10.84 7.11 5.71
CA ALA A 168 10.73 8.55 5.46
C ALA A 168 9.46 9.15 6.07
N PHE A 169 8.30 8.47 5.92
CA PHE A 169 7.03 8.93 6.48
C PHE A 169 7.06 8.99 8.00
N ARG A 170 7.75 8.04 8.65
CA ARG A 170 7.95 7.99 10.10
C ARG A 170 8.50 9.31 10.66
N SER A 171 9.41 9.96 9.94
CA SER A 171 10.15 11.15 10.40
C SER A 171 9.76 12.45 9.69
N SER A 172 9.00 12.40 8.60
CA SER A 172 8.74 13.55 7.73
C SER A 172 7.27 13.66 7.32
N GLU A 173 6.84 14.87 6.97
CA GLU A 173 5.51 15.13 6.41
C GLU A 173 5.35 14.58 4.99
N ILE A 174 4.10 14.31 4.60
CA ILE A 174 3.79 13.59 3.36
C ILE A 174 4.35 14.26 2.10
N ASP A 175 4.41 15.61 2.07
CA ASP A 175 4.94 16.36 0.93
C ASP A 175 6.44 16.12 0.70
N VAL A 176 7.19 15.99 1.79
CA VAL A 176 8.63 15.66 1.75
C VAL A 176 8.80 14.24 1.21
N VAL A 177 8.01 13.30 1.71
CA VAL A 177 8.02 11.90 1.25
C VAL A 177 7.69 11.85 -0.25
N MET A 178 6.64 12.52 -0.70
CA MET A 178 6.27 12.58 -2.11
C MET A 178 7.40 13.14 -2.97
N THR A 179 8.07 14.20 -2.52
CA THR A 179 9.19 14.81 -3.23
C THR A 179 10.35 13.83 -3.42
N CYS A 180 10.67 13.03 -2.41
CA CYS A 180 11.74 12.05 -2.48
C CYS A 180 11.39 10.85 -3.37
N PHE A 181 10.15 10.33 -3.28
CA PHE A 181 9.81 9.02 -3.85
C PHE A 181 9.11 9.08 -5.21
N ASN A 182 8.42 10.17 -5.55
CA ASN A 182 7.69 10.28 -6.81
C ASN A 182 8.56 10.75 -8.00
N ARG A 183 9.79 11.26 -7.77
CA ARG A 183 10.66 11.79 -8.84
C ARG A 183 11.17 10.70 -9.79
N ARG A 184 11.48 9.50 -9.29
CA ARG A 184 12.05 8.39 -10.09
C ARG A 184 11.06 7.74 -11.05
N ASP A 185 9.76 7.96 -10.88
CA ASP A 185 8.72 7.38 -11.75
C ASP A 185 8.54 8.15 -13.08
N ARG A 186 9.16 9.35 -13.23
CA ARG A 186 9.06 10.16 -14.46
C ARG A 186 9.83 9.57 -15.66
N GLN A 187 10.97 8.90 -15.44
CA GLN A 187 11.82 8.44 -16.55
C GLN A 187 11.16 7.35 -17.41
N VAL A 188 10.32 6.50 -16.82
CA VAL A 188 9.63 5.42 -17.56
C VAL A 188 8.37 5.93 -18.30
N ALA A 189 7.96 7.18 -18.11
CA ALA A 189 6.89 7.80 -18.90
C ALA A 189 7.42 8.40 -20.22
N THR A 190 8.68 8.84 -20.23
CA THR A 190 9.29 9.51 -21.39
C THR A 190 9.66 8.52 -22.51
N GLU A 191 9.95 7.25 -22.18
CA GLU A 191 10.25 6.20 -23.16
C GLU A 191 9.03 5.70 -23.94
N ARG A 192 7.80 6.02 -23.50
CA ARG A 192 6.57 5.66 -24.25
C ARG A 192 6.15 6.68 -25.30
N ASN A 193 6.71 7.90 -25.26
CA ASN A 193 6.33 8.98 -26.19
C ASN A 193 7.35 9.26 -27.30
N THR A 194 8.44 8.50 -27.38
CA THR A 194 9.47 8.65 -28.44
C THR A 194 9.43 7.54 -29.49
N GLY A 195 8.45 6.64 -29.43
CA GLY A 195 8.35 5.46 -30.29
C GLY A 195 7.56 5.59 -31.60
N THR A 196 7.02 6.75 -31.98
CA THR A 196 6.08 6.85 -33.13
C THR A 196 6.50 7.80 -34.25
N LEU A 197 7.78 8.19 -34.36
CA LEU A 197 8.24 8.91 -35.56
C LEU A 197 9.60 8.38 -35.99
N LYS A 198 9.58 7.21 -36.64
CA LYS A 198 10.54 6.79 -37.66
C LYS A 198 9.96 5.56 -38.35
N ASN A 199 9.20 5.78 -39.41
CA ASN A 199 9.29 5.05 -40.69
C ASN A 199 8.19 5.54 -41.64
N LEU A 200 8.66 6.00 -42.81
CA LEU A 200 7.96 6.40 -44.03
C LEU A 200 7.30 7.79 -44.02
#